data_AF-A0A7C9AAR5-F1
#
_entry.id   AF-A0A7C9AAR5-F1
#
_cell.length_a   1.000
_cell.length_b   1.000
_cell.length_c   1.000
_cell.angle_alpha   90.00
_cell.angle_beta   90.00
_cell.angle_gamma   90.00
#
_symmetry.space_group_name_H-M   'P 1'
#
loop_
_entity.id
_entity.type
_entity.pdbx_description
1 polymer ?
#
loop_
_entity_poly.entity_id
_entity_poly.type
_entity_poly.pdbx_seq_one_letter_code
_entity_poly.pdbx_strand_id
1 'polypeptide(L)'
;MLCEIKEGSLGLPFWDPRRNLKDRRHLMPIITPAYPSMNSSYNVSSSTLRIMQEEFQRGQRICKGWEPLNKADWDSLFEPFCFFEAYKNYLQIGIAAANGDDFRQWKGWVESRLHQLTLKIERDT
;
A
#
# COMPACT_ATOMS: atom_id res chain seq x y z
N MET A 1 12.43 8.05 11.02
CA MET A 1 13.43 7.51 10.07
C MET A 1 14.18 6.39 10.75
N LEU A 2 14.40 5.26 10.07
CA LEU A 2 15.10 4.11 10.63
C LEU A 2 16.62 4.34 10.75
N CYS A 3 17.19 5.09 9.81
CA CYS A 3 18.57 5.57 9.81
C CYS A 3 18.67 6.87 8.96
N GLU A 4 19.81 7.52 9.00
CA GLU A 4 20.12 8.63 8.09
C GLU A 4 20.31 8.12 6.65
N ILE A 5 19.71 8.81 5.68
CA ILE A 5 19.95 8.54 4.27
C ILE A 5 21.33 9.08 3.91
N LYS A 6 22.24 8.18 3.52
CA LYS A 6 23.62 8.52 3.14
C LYS A 6 23.84 8.30 1.65
N GLU A 7 24.53 9.25 1.02
CA GLU A 7 25.05 9.07 -0.32
C GLU A 7 26.22 8.07 -0.26
N GLY A 8 26.12 6.98 -1.02
CA GLY A 8 27.15 5.96 -1.08
C GLY A 8 28.15 6.21 -2.21
N SER A 9 29.28 5.52 -2.15
CA SER A 9 30.42 5.70 -3.06
C SER A 9 30.19 5.25 -4.51
N LEU A 10 29.15 4.47 -4.78
CA LEU A 10 28.87 3.90 -6.10
C LEU A 10 28.07 4.84 -7.01
N GLY A 11 27.63 6.01 -6.53
CA GLY A 11 26.85 6.96 -7.32
C GLY A 11 25.46 6.44 -7.76
N LEU A 12 24.96 5.38 -7.13
CA LEU A 12 23.63 4.82 -7.42
C LEU A 12 22.52 5.81 -7.03
N PRO A 13 21.41 5.85 -7.78
CA PRO A 13 20.26 6.68 -7.43
C PRO A 13 19.67 6.20 -6.10
N PHE A 14 19.35 7.15 -5.23
CA PHE A 14 18.67 6.92 -3.96
C PHE A 14 17.51 7.89 -3.82
N TRP A 15 16.55 7.56 -2.95
CA TRP A 15 15.37 8.38 -2.72
C TRP A 15 15.77 9.73 -2.10
N ASP A 16 15.51 10.83 -2.81
CA ASP A 16 15.69 12.18 -2.30
C ASP A 16 14.65 13.14 -2.91
N PRO A 17 13.59 13.52 -2.16
CA PRO A 17 12.55 14.41 -2.65
C PRO A 17 13.08 15.83 -2.89
N ARG A 18 14.25 16.23 -2.40
CA ARG A 18 14.80 17.57 -2.70
C ARG A 18 15.42 17.60 -4.10
N ARG A 19 15.91 16.46 -4.58
CA ARG A 19 16.62 16.32 -5.86
C ARG A 19 15.74 15.76 -6.99
N ASN A 20 14.78 14.90 -6.66
CA ASN A 20 14.00 14.16 -7.65
C ASN A 20 12.50 14.48 -7.56
N LEU A 21 11.93 15.01 -8.65
CA LEU A 21 10.50 15.35 -8.73
C LEU A 21 9.58 14.14 -8.58
N LYS A 22 10.02 12.93 -8.98
CA LYS A 22 9.23 11.70 -8.80
C LYS A 22 9.10 11.37 -7.32
N ASP A 23 10.20 11.45 -6.57
CA ASP A 23 10.23 11.18 -5.13
C ASP A 23 9.36 12.15 -4.33
N ARG A 24 9.26 13.42 -4.78
CA ARG A 24 8.36 14.43 -4.19
C ARG A 24 6.88 14.07 -4.26
N ARG A 25 6.49 13.23 -5.22
CA ARG A 25 5.10 12.83 -5.42
C ARG A 25 4.71 11.60 -4.61
N HIS A 26 5.65 10.95 -3.92
CA HIS A 26 5.35 9.79 -3.08
C HIS A 26 4.49 10.20 -1.88
N LEU A 27 3.35 9.53 -1.72
CA LEU A 27 2.32 9.92 -0.75
C LEU A 27 2.59 9.42 0.67
N MET A 28 3.25 8.27 0.82
CA MET A 28 3.56 7.66 2.11
C MET A 28 4.92 6.96 2.04
N PRO A 29 6.04 7.70 2.02
CA PRO A 29 7.36 7.11 1.83
C PRO A 29 7.80 6.28 3.05
N ILE A 30 8.11 5.00 2.82
CA ILE A 30 8.77 4.11 3.77
C ILE A 30 10.14 3.76 3.19
N ILE A 31 11.21 4.29 3.79
CA ILE A 31 12.54 4.27 3.19
C ILE A 31 13.35 3.07 3.67
N THR A 32 13.91 2.30 2.73
CA THR A 32 14.80 1.19 3.02
C THR A 32 16.12 1.68 3.63
N PRO A 33 16.63 1.05 4.70
CA PRO A 33 17.77 1.59 5.45
C PRO A 33 19.12 1.32 4.76
N ALA A 34 19.20 0.33 3.87
CA ALA A 34 20.43 -0.02 3.16
C ALA A 34 20.65 0.86 1.93
N TYR A 35 21.91 1.18 1.62
CA TYR A 35 22.29 1.91 0.41
C TYR A 35 22.18 1.01 -0.84
N PRO A 36 21.63 1.52 -1.97
CA PRO A 36 20.93 2.80 -2.09
C PRO A 36 19.55 2.77 -1.42
N SER A 37 19.25 3.76 -0.60
CA SER A 37 17.96 3.87 0.07
C SER A 37 16.85 4.16 -0.95
N MET A 38 15.76 3.41 -0.88
CA MET A 38 14.64 3.48 -1.82
C MET A 38 13.32 3.56 -1.06
N ASN A 39 12.27 4.07 -1.70
CA ASN A 39 10.92 4.01 -1.15
C ASN A 39 10.31 2.63 -1.42
N SER A 40 10.02 1.84 -0.39
CA SER A 40 9.37 0.53 -0.52
C SER A 40 7.87 0.60 -0.76
N SER A 41 7.25 1.75 -0.48
CA SER A 41 5.82 2.01 -0.62
C SER A 41 5.52 3.00 -1.77
N TYR A 42 6.29 2.94 -2.86
CA TYR A 42 6.13 3.86 -4.00
C TYR A 42 4.81 3.67 -4.77
N ASN A 43 4.16 2.50 -4.66
CA ASN A 43 2.86 2.21 -5.27
C ASN A 43 1.67 2.72 -4.44
N VAL A 44 1.89 3.41 -3.32
CA VAL A 44 0.80 4.01 -2.54
C VAL A 44 0.14 5.12 -3.36
N SER A 45 -1.15 4.91 -3.64
CA SER A 45 -2.09 5.86 -4.25
C SER A 45 -2.87 6.63 -3.18
N SER A 46 -3.61 7.67 -3.59
CA SER A 46 -4.44 8.47 -2.68
C SER A 46 -5.52 7.62 -2.00
N SER A 47 -6.18 6.72 -2.73
CA SER A 47 -7.22 5.84 -2.15
C SER A 47 -6.62 4.84 -1.19
N THR A 48 -5.50 4.20 -1.55
CA THR A 48 -4.85 3.25 -0.64
C THR A 48 -4.33 3.94 0.62
N LEU A 49 -3.83 5.17 0.51
CA LEU A 49 -3.41 5.95 1.68
C LEU A 49 -4.60 6.24 2.60
N ARG A 50 -5.72 6.68 2.04
CA ARG A 50 -6.95 6.93 2.82
C ARG A 50 -7.40 5.68 3.58
N ILE A 51 -7.47 4.54 2.91
CA ILE A 51 -7.85 3.25 3.52
C ILE A 51 -6.89 2.89 4.66
N MET A 52 -5.56 2.98 4.42
CA MET A 52 -4.58 2.69 5.47
C MET A 52 -4.72 3.62 6.68
N GLN A 53 -4.98 4.92 6.46
CA GLN A 53 -5.19 5.87 7.55
C GLN A 53 -6.45 5.54 8.36
N GLU A 54 -7.56 5.20 7.70
CA GLU A 54 -8.80 4.76 8.34
C GLU A 54 -8.57 3.51 9.20
N GLU A 55 -7.83 2.52 8.68
CA GLU A 55 -7.51 1.29 9.41
C GLU A 55 -6.53 1.53 10.57
N PHE A 56 -5.55 2.42 10.43
CA PHE A 56 -4.69 2.81 11.56
C PHE A 56 -5.49 3.49 12.68
N GLN A 57 -6.45 4.34 12.32
CA GLN A 57 -7.36 4.96 13.31
C GLN A 57 -8.29 3.93 13.96
N ARG A 58 -8.81 2.95 13.20
CA ARG A 58 -9.59 1.83 13.73
C ARG A 58 -8.77 1.03 14.74
N GLY A 59 -7.57 0.61 14.37
CA GLY A 59 -6.65 -0.12 15.25
C GLY A 59 -6.33 0.67 16.51
N GLN A 60 -6.05 1.98 16.39
CA GLN A 60 -5.79 2.83 17.55
C GLN A 60 -7.00 2.89 18.50
N ARG A 61 -8.23 3.02 17.98
CA ARG A 61 -9.46 3.04 18.80
C ARG A 61 -9.65 1.73 19.56
N ILE A 62 -9.44 0.59 18.90
CA ILE A 62 -9.55 -0.74 19.50
C ILE A 62 -8.51 -0.88 20.63
N CYS A 63 -7.23 -0.62 20.34
CA CYS A 63 -6.15 -0.75 21.31
C CYS A 63 -6.33 0.18 22.53
N LYS A 64 -6.79 1.42 22.32
CA LYS A 64 -7.11 2.35 23.42
C LYS A 64 -8.27 1.87 24.30
N GLY A 65 -9.22 1.12 23.74
CA GLY A 65 -10.32 0.51 24.50
C GLY A 65 -9.85 -0.55 25.50
N TRP A 66 -8.67 -1.14 25.28
CA TRP A 66 -8.09 -2.17 26.16
C TRP A 66 -7.34 -1.59 27.36
N GLU A 67 -6.78 -0.38 27.23
CA GLU A 67 -5.95 0.26 28.27
C GLU A 67 -6.66 0.32 29.64
N PRO A 68 -7.94 0.75 29.75
CA PRO A 68 -8.63 0.81 31.05
C PRO A 68 -8.96 -0.57 31.64
N LEU A 69 -9.08 -1.59 30.78
CA LEU A 69 -9.45 -2.95 31.17
C LEU A 69 -8.21 -3.78 31.58
N ASN A 70 -7.00 -3.28 31.31
CA ASN A 70 -5.74 -4.00 31.41
C ASN A 70 -5.81 -5.40 30.76
N LYS A 71 -6.57 -5.51 29.67
CA LYS A 71 -6.86 -6.76 28.97
C LYS A 71 -6.98 -6.50 27.47
N ALA A 72 -6.11 -7.13 26.69
CA ALA A 72 -6.17 -7.11 25.24
C ALA A 72 -7.19 -8.14 24.72
N ASP A 73 -7.96 -7.73 23.72
CA ASP A 73 -8.89 -8.59 22.98
C ASP A 73 -8.47 -8.65 21.50
N TRP A 74 -7.45 -9.46 21.20
CA TRP A 74 -6.85 -9.54 19.87
C TRP A 74 -7.84 -9.94 18.77
N ASP A 75 -8.89 -10.68 19.11
CA ASP A 75 -9.92 -11.10 18.16
C ASP A 75 -10.63 -9.89 17.55
N SER A 76 -10.89 -8.85 18.34
CA SER A 76 -11.48 -7.59 17.85
C SER A 76 -10.58 -6.82 16.87
N LEU A 77 -9.25 -6.88 17.08
CA LEU A 77 -8.29 -6.19 16.20
C LEU A 77 -8.17 -6.90 14.84
N PHE A 78 -8.14 -8.23 14.87
CA PHE A 78 -7.97 -9.08 13.69
C PHE A 78 -9.28 -9.55 13.06
N GLU A 79 -10.42 -8.97 13.47
CA GLU A 79 -11.71 -9.21 12.85
C GLU A 79 -11.62 -9.01 11.32
N PRO A 80 -12.13 -9.95 10.50
CA PRO A 80 -12.12 -9.82 9.05
C PRO A 80 -12.85 -8.57 8.57
N PHE A 81 -12.26 -7.87 7.59
CA PHE A 81 -12.93 -6.74 6.95
C PHE A 81 -14.09 -7.22 6.08
N CYS A 82 -15.31 -6.72 6.32
CA CYS A 82 -16.50 -7.00 5.52
C CYS A 82 -16.45 -6.34 4.13
N PHE A 83 -15.52 -6.78 3.28
CA PHE A 83 -15.19 -6.12 2.01
C PHE A 83 -16.39 -5.88 1.11
N PHE A 84 -17.29 -6.86 0.97
CA PHE A 84 -18.47 -6.80 0.07
C PHE A 84 -19.65 -5.99 0.62
N GLU A 85 -19.56 -5.51 1.85
CA GLU A 85 -20.56 -4.64 2.49
C GLU A 85 -20.04 -3.21 2.67
N ALA A 86 -18.72 -3.02 2.57
CA ALA A 86 -18.05 -1.74 2.83
C ALA A 86 -18.32 -0.66 1.77
N TYR A 87 -18.70 -1.04 0.55
CA TYR A 87 -18.88 -0.12 -0.57
C TYR A 87 -20.20 -0.38 -1.29
N LYS A 88 -20.77 0.68 -1.89
CA LYS A 88 -22.01 0.57 -2.66
C LYS A 88 -21.82 -0.08 -4.02
N ASN A 89 -20.63 0.08 -4.61
CA ASN A 89 -20.30 -0.35 -5.96
C ASN A 89 -18.96 -1.08 -5.96
N TYR A 90 -18.85 -2.10 -6.82
CA TYR A 90 -17.64 -2.88 -7.03
C TYR A 90 -17.37 -3.04 -8.52
N LEU A 91 -16.09 -3.09 -8.89
CA LEU A 91 -15.65 -3.45 -10.23
C LEU A 91 -15.12 -4.88 -10.22
N GLN A 92 -15.77 -5.78 -10.95
CA GLN A 92 -15.30 -7.16 -11.12
C GLN A 92 -14.43 -7.27 -12.37
N ILE A 93 -13.28 -7.92 -12.24
CA ILE A 93 -12.36 -8.20 -13.35
C ILE A 93 -12.31 -9.71 -13.55
N GLY A 94 -12.85 -10.18 -14.67
CA GLY A 94 -12.79 -11.57 -15.09
C GLY A 94 -11.51 -11.84 -15.89
N ILE A 95 -10.78 -12.89 -15.51
CA ILE A 95 -9.57 -13.36 -16.20
C ILE A 95 -9.85 -14.79 -16.65
N ALA A 96 -9.55 -15.11 -17.90
CA ALA A 96 -9.68 -16.45 -18.45
C ALA A 96 -8.48 -16.78 -19.35
N ALA A 97 -8.13 -18.07 -19.43
CA ALA A 97 -7.08 -18.59 -20.30
C ALA A 97 -7.40 -20.04 -20.69
N ALA A 98 -6.71 -20.58 -21.70
CA ALA A 98 -6.99 -21.91 -22.25
C ALA A 98 -6.55 -23.06 -21.31
N ASN A 99 -5.50 -22.85 -20.52
CA ASN A 99 -4.95 -23.84 -19.58
C ASN A 99 -4.34 -23.14 -18.35
N GLY A 100 -3.92 -23.92 -17.36
CA GLY A 100 -3.44 -23.41 -16.07
C GLY A 100 -2.11 -22.66 -16.14
N ASP A 101 -1.21 -23.01 -17.06
CA ASP A 101 0.08 -22.35 -17.20
C ASP A 101 -0.08 -20.96 -17.84
N ASP A 102 -0.89 -20.88 -18.90
CA ASP A 102 -1.28 -19.62 -19.52
C ASP A 102 -2.04 -18.74 -18.53
N PHE A 103 -2.96 -19.33 -17.74
CA PHE A 103 -3.70 -18.59 -16.73
C PHE A 103 -2.78 -17.97 -15.68
N ARG A 104 -1.74 -18.68 -15.23
CA ARG A 104 -0.80 -18.16 -14.23
C ARG A 104 -0.04 -16.94 -14.73
N GLN A 105 0.51 -17.03 -15.95
CA GLN A 105 1.22 -15.90 -16.57
C GLN A 105 0.28 -14.74 -16.84
N TRP A 106 -0.91 -15.03 -17.37
CA TRP A 106 -1.91 -14.04 -17.72
C TRP A 106 -2.44 -13.31 -16.48
N LYS A 107 -2.76 -14.05 -15.41
CA LYS A 107 -3.16 -13.50 -14.13
C LYS A 107 -2.12 -12.53 -13.58
N GLY A 108 -0.84 -12.94 -13.53
CA GLY A 108 0.23 -12.07 -13.04
C GLY A 108 0.39 -10.78 -13.88
N TRP A 109 0.24 -10.89 -15.20
CA TRP A 109 0.26 -9.74 -16.11
C TRP A 109 -0.92 -8.78 -15.86
N VAL A 110 -2.12 -9.30 -15.60
CA VAL A 110 -3.30 -8.46 -15.29
C VAL A 110 -3.12 -7.80 -13.91
N GLU A 111 -2.72 -8.57 -12.89
CA GLU A 111 -2.52 -8.09 -11.52
C GLU A 111 -1.50 -6.93 -11.47
N SER A 112 -0.42 -7.00 -12.27
CA SER A 112 0.59 -5.94 -12.34
C SER A 112 0.07 -4.61 -12.90
N ARG A 113 -1.13 -4.59 -13.50
CA ARG A 113 -1.75 -3.40 -14.13
C ARG A 113 -2.93 -2.85 -13.33
N LEU A 114 -3.40 -3.57 -12.30
CA LEU A 114 -4.51 -3.11 -11.46
C LEU A 114 -4.20 -1.78 -10.80
N HIS A 115 -2.95 -1.55 -10.38
CA HIS A 115 -2.53 -0.26 -9.85
C HIS A 115 -2.73 0.89 -10.87
N GLN A 116 -2.40 0.68 -12.14
CA GLN A 116 -2.62 1.70 -13.18
C GLN A 116 -4.10 1.96 -13.43
N LEU A 117 -4.94 0.92 -13.33
CA LEU A 117 -6.39 1.07 -13.41
C LEU A 117 -6.91 1.92 -12.25
N THR A 118 -6.50 1.63 -11.00
CA THR A 118 -6.87 2.43 -9.83
C THR A 118 -6.48 3.89 -10.01
N LEU A 119 -5.25 4.19 -10.43
CA LEU A 119 -4.79 5.56 -10.66
C LEU A 119 -5.59 6.31 -11.73
N LYS A 120 -6.07 5.61 -12.77
CA LYS A 120 -6.93 6.23 -13.79
C LYS A 120 -8.30 6.56 -13.24
N ILE A 121 -8.90 5.64 -12.48
CA ILE A 121 -10.20 5.86 -11.83
C ILE A 121 -10.11 7.05 -10.88
N GLU A 122 -9.09 7.09 -10.01
CA GLU A 122 -8.86 8.21 -9.07
C GLU A 122 -8.68 9.57 -9.74
N ARG A 123 -8.22 9.61 -10.99
CA ARG A 123 -8.05 10.88 -11.70
C ARG A 123 -9.38 11.43 -12.19
N ASP A 124 -10.31 10.55 -12.51
CA ASP A 124 -11.57 10.89 -13.17
C ASP A 124 -12.76 10.88 -12.18
N THR A 125 -12.52 10.62 -10.88
CA THR A 125 -13.48 10.67 -9.77
C THR A 125 -13.00 11.60 -8.66
#